data_AF-A0A8T4H1X3-F1
#
_entry.id   AF-A0A8T4H1X3-F1
#
_cell.length_a   1.000
_cell.length_b   1.000
_cell.length_c   1.000
_cell.angle_alpha   90.00
_cell.angle_beta   90.00
_cell.angle_gamma   90.00
#
_symmetry.space_group_name_H-M   'P 1'
#
loop_
_entity.id
_entity.type
_entity.pdbx_description
1 polymer ?
#
loop_
_entity_poly.entity_id
_entity_poly.type
_entity_poly.pdbx_seq_one_letter_code
_entity_poly.pdbx_strand_id
1 'polypeptide(L)' 'MSRYPRSVRSSRVKCIPCNAPAAETIDGAYVCVECGTAVIGGQD' A
#
# COMPACT_ATOMS: atom_id res chain seq x y z
N MET A 1 -9.77 20.77 3.22
CA MET A 1 -9.50 20.89 1.77
C MET A 1 -9.16 19.51 1.21
N SER A 2 -10.07 18.91 0.44
CA SER A 2 -9.77 17.67 -0.30
C SER A 2 -8.69 17.98 -1.33
N ARG A 3 -7.53 17.34 -1.16
CA ARG A 3 -6.43 17.49 -2.11
C ARG A 3 -6.83 16.67 -3.34
N TYR A 4 -7.01 17.33 -4.48
CA TYR A 4 -7.12 16.73 -5.81
C TYR A 4 -6.20 15.51 -5.92
N PRO A 5 -6.64 14.37 -6.49
CA PRO A 5 -5.92 13.11 -6.36
C PRO A 5 -4.46 13.31 -6.79
N ARG A 6 -3.53 13.13 -5.85
CA ARG A 6 -2.10 13.09 -6.14
C ARG A 6 -1.87 11.96 -7.12
N SER A 7 -0.85 12.07 -7.97
CA SER A 7 -0.42 10.95 -8.82
C SER A 7 -0.24 9.71 -7.96
N VAL A 8 -1.17 8.76 -8.07
CA VAL A 8 -1.07 7.52 -7.32
C VAL A 8 -0.50 6.48 -8.26
N ARG A 9 0.57 5.82 -7.84
CA ARG A 9 1.11 4.68 -8.58
C ARG A 9 0.01 3.62 -8.67
N SER A 10 -0.16 3.03 -9.86
CA SER A 10 -1.05 1.89 -9.99
C SER A 10 -0.44 0.72 -9.22
N SER A 11 -1.19 0.16 -8.29
CA SER A 11 -0.77 -1.03 -7.53
C SER A 11 -2.01 -1.76 -7.01
N ARG A 12 -1.90 -3.08 -6.86
CA ARG A 12 -2.97 -3.93 -6.34
C ARG A 12 -3.23 -3.66 -4.86
N VAL A 13 -2.18 -3.41 -4.08
CA VAL A 13 -2.25 -3.13 -2.64
C VAL A 13 -1.49 -1.84 -2.33
N LYS A 14 -2.03 -1.02 -1.43
CA LYS A 14 -1.44 0.25 -1.00
C LYS A 14 -1.41 0.37 0.52
N CYS A 15 -0.39 1.06 1.01
CA CYS A 15 -0.28 1.45 2.40
C CYS A 15 -1.23 2.62 2.70
N ILE A 16 -2.08 2.51 3.72
CA ILE A 16 -3.02 3.57 4.10
C ILE A 16 -2.29 4.85 4.57
N PRO A 17 -1.29 4.78 5.49
CA PRO A 17 -0.56 5.96 5.96
C PRO A 17 0.09 6.83 4.88
N CYS A 18 0.77 6.21 3.91
CA CYS A 18 1.61 6.93 2.95
C CYS A 18 1.13 6.84 1.49
N ASN A 19 0.11 6.02 1.21
CA ASN A 19 -0.43 5.77 -0.13
C ASN A 19 0.62 5.22 -1.14
N ALA A 20 1.69 4.62 -0.62
CA ALA A 20 2.72 3.96 -1.42
C ALA A 20 2.32 2.50 -1.73
N PRO A 21 2.87 1.89 -2.80
CA PRO A 21 2.63 0.48 -3.09
C PRO A 21 3.13 -0.42 -1.98
N ALA A 22 2.44 -1.55 -1.79
CA ALA A 22 2.89 -2.63 -0.93
C ALA A 22 3.38 -3.81 -1.78
N ALA A 23 4.42 -4.48 -1.32
CA ALA A 23 4.95 -5.71 -1.90
C ALA A 23 4.50 -6.91 -1.07
N GLU A 24 4.24 -8.04 -1.73
CA GLU A 24 3.98 -9.31 -1.07
C GLU A 24 5.30 -9.93 -0.59
N THR A 25 5.35 -10.35 0.68
CA THR A 25 6.47 -11.06 1.26
C THR A 25 6.37 -12.54 0.95
N ILE A 26 7.46 -13.28 1.18
CA ILE A 26 7.49 -14.74 1.05
C ILE A 26 6.50 -15.46 1.97
N ASP A 27 6.05 -14.80 3.04
CA ASP A 27 5.08 -15.32 4.01
C ASP A 27 3.63 -14.99 3.62
N GLY A 28 3.41 -14.39 2.44
CA GLY A 28 2.08 -13.97 1.97
C GLY A 28 1.54 -12.70 2.63
N ALA A 29 2.37 -11.96 3.37
CA ALA A 29 2.00 -10.68 3.96
C ALA A 29 2.29 -9.52 3.01
N TYR A 30 1.51 -8.45 3.05
CA TYR A 30 1.82 -7.23 2.29
C TYR A 30 2.56 -6.22 3.16
N VAL A 31 3.67 -5.67 2.68
CA VAL A 31 4.47 -4.67 3.39
C VAL A 31 4.71 -3.46 2.50
N CYS A 32 4.54 -2.26 3.06
CA CYS A 32 4.80 -1.02 2.35
C CYS A 32 6.28 -0.87 1.97
N VAL A 33 6.57 -0.57 0.70
CA VAL A 33 7.94 -0.41 0.20
C VAL A 33 8.63 0.86 0.70
N GLU A 34 7.87 1.84 1.19
CA GLU A 34 8.42 3.12 1.66
C GLU A 34 8.59 3.14 3.19
N CYS A 35 7.58 2.74 3.96
CA CYS A 35 7.57 2.88 5.41
C CYS A 35 7.59 1.56 6.19
N GLY A 36 7.58 0.41 5.52
CA GLY A 36 7.64 -0.90 6.17
C GLY A 36 6.37 -1.29 6.95
N THR A 37 5.31 -0.48 6.90
CA THR A 37 4.04 -0.81 7.57
C THR A 37 3.41 -2.04 6.93
N ALA A 38 3.05 -3.03 7.75
CA ALA A 38 2.28 -4.18 7.33
C ALA A 38 0.88 -3.75 6.88
N VAL A 39 0.50 -4.15 5.68
CA VAL A 39 -0.83 -3.91 5.11
C VAL A 39 -1.66 -5.17 5.31
N ILE A 40 -2.60 -5.11 6.26
CA ILE A 40 -3.58 -6.17 6.50
C ILE A 40 -4.80 -5.84 5.64
N GLY A 41 -4.87 -6.39 4.43
CA GLY A 41 -5.91 -6.00 3.48
C GLY A 41 -5.86 -6.80 2.19
N GLY A 42 -6.05 -8.10 2.29
CA GLY A 42 -6.34 -8.98 1.17
C GLY A 42 -7.45 -9.95 1.58
N GLN A 43 -8.71 -9.50 1.59
CA GLN A 43 -9.82 -10.43 1.38
C GLN A 43 -10.02 -10.52 -0.13
N ASP A 44 -10.03 -11.77 -0.61
CA ASP A 44 -10.41 -12.16 -1.97
C ASP A 44 -11.77 -11.57 -2.38
#